data_AF-R9BTA0-F1
#
_entry.id   AF-R9BTA0-F1
#
_cell.length_a   1.000
_cell.length_b   1.000
_cell.length_c   1.000
_cell.angle_alpha   90.00
_cell.angle_beta   90.00
_cell.angle_gamma   90.00
#
_symmetry.space_group_name_H-M   'P 1'
#
loop_
_entity.id
_entity.type
_entity.pdbx_description
1 polymer ?
#
loop_
_entity_poly.entity_id
_entity_poly.type
_entity_poly.pdbx_seq_one_letter_code
_entity_poly.pdbx_strand_id
1 'polypeptide(L)'
;MKRKYCLIANVILLAWFFLDMVGVYFKNNHLVTRSWRDDGIFFIIFLGAVILFLLKENVGKYILIIWQSLWLLTQFISHEWYTIVGGGEEKIRFFEGSIKFINSDLRYIPDVYHIVLHILILVALISTIIYSMKSKRYS
;
A
#
# COMPACT_ATOMS: atom_id res chain seq x y z
N MET A 1 -12.08 -18.03 -1.33
CA MET A 1 -10.73 -17.88 -0.79
C MET A 1 -10.78 -18.37 0.65
N LYS A 2 -9.81 -19.17 1.09
CA LYS A 2 -9.71 -19.54 2.52
C LYS A 2 -9.18 -18.34 3.31
N ARG A 3 -9.59 -18.20 4.57
CA ARG A 3 -9.16 -17.13 5.49
C ARG A 3 -7.65 -16.92 5.47
N LYS A 4 -6.89 -18.03 5.51
CA LYS A 4 -5.41 -18.01 5.47
C LYS A 4 -4.83 -17.23 4.30
N TYR A 5 -5.40 -17.34 3.10
CA TYR A 5 -4.86 -16.66 1.91
C TYR A 5 -5.15 -15.16 1.95
N CYS A 6 -6.33 -14.76 2.43
CA CYS A 6 -6.66 -13.36 2.68
C CYS A 6 -5.71 -12.75 3.73
N LEU A 7 -5.46 -13.49 4.81
CA LEU A 7 -4.52 -13.05 5.85
C LEU A 7 -3.10 -12.91 5.32
N ILE A 8 -2.61 -13.89 4.55
CA ILE A 8 -1.26 -13.84 3.94
C ILE A 8 -1.11 -12.58 3.07
N ALA A 9 -2.10 -12.28 2.22
CA ALA A 9 -2.06 -11.06 1.40
C ALA A 9 -1.96 -9.78 2.24
N ASN A 10 -2.75 -9.68 3.31
CA ASN A 10 -2.72 -8.54 4.24
C ASN A 10 -1.40 -8.45 5.03
N VAL A 11 -0.83 -9.58 5.45
CA VAL A 11 0.44 -9.62 6.18
C VAL A 11 1.60 -9.24 5.26
N ILE A 12 1.61 -9.69 4.01
CA ILE A 12 2.62 -9.28 3.02
C ILE A 12 2.54 -7.77 2.77
N LEU A 13 1.32 -7.23 2.58
CA LEU A 13 1.13 -5.79 2.42
C LEU A 13 1.62 -5.02 3.66
N LEU A 14 1.31 -5.51 4.87
CA LEU A 14 1.75 -4.89 6.13
C LEU A 14 3.27 -4.91 6.26
N ALA A 15 3.91 -6.03 5.92
CA ALA A 15 5.36 -6.17 5.95
C ALA A 15 6.04 -5.25 4.92
N TRP A 16 5.46 -5.11 3.72
CA TRP A 16 5.96 -4.16 2.72
C TRP A 16 5.82 -2.72 3.20
N PHE A 17 4.67 -2.34 3.74
CA PHE A 17 4.44 -0.99 4.26
C PHE A 17 5.33 -0.66 5.47
N PHE A 18 5.70 -1.67 6.27
CA PHE A 18 6.65 -1.49 7.36
C PHE A 18 8.03 -1.01 6.88
N LEU A 19 8.44 -1.32 5.65
CA LEU A 19 9.72 -0.85 5.11
C LEU A 19 9.79 0.68 5.06
N ASP A 20 8.68 1.36 4.81
CA ASP A 20 8.58 2.82 4.84
C ASP A 20 8.68 3.40 6.26
N MET A 21 8.30 2.64 7.29
CA MET A 21 8.43 3.05 8.69
C MET A 21 9.89 3.10 9.17
N VAL A 22 10.74 2.26 8.58
CA VAL A 22 12.16 2.13 8.94
C VAL A 22 13.11 2.75 7.90
N GLY A 23 12.68 2.83 6.64
CA GLY A 23 13.51 3.19 5.49
C GLY A 23 14.41 2.04 5.05
N VAL A 24 14.61 1.91 3.73
CA VAL A 24 15.50 0.91 3.13
C VAL A 24 16.44 1.60 2.14
N TYR A 25 17.71 1.70 2.53
CA TYR A 25 18.75 2.44 1.84
C TYR A 25 19.81 1.50 1.28
N PHE A 26 20.36 1.88 0.14
CA PHE A 26 21.54 1.28 -0.47
C PHE A 26 22.60 2.37 -0.66
N LYS A 27 23.79 1.98 -1.11
CA LYS A 27 24.96 2.87 -1.12
C LYS A 27 24.72 4.25 -1.77
N ASN A 28 24.08 4.28 -2.94
CA ASN A 28 23.88 5.51 -3.72
C ASN A 28 22.39 5.82 -3.99
N ASN A 29 21.48 4.96 -3.55
CA ASN A 29 20.04 5.07 -3.82
C ASN A 29 19.25 4.42 -2.68
N HIS A 30 17.93 4.51 -2.72
CA HIS A 30 17.07 3.90 -1.72
C HIS A 30 15.84 3.25 -2.35
N LEU A 31 15.32 2.21 -1.72
CA LEU A 31 14.01 1.67 -2.10
C LEU A 31 12.91 2.59 -1.57
N VAL A 32 13.02 3.00 -0.31
CA VAL A 32 12.06 3.89 0.35
C VAL A 32 12.76 4.66 1.47
N THR A 33 12.48 5.95 1.61
CA THR A 33 12.98 6.76 2.73
C THR A 33 12.12 6.52 3.96
N ARG A 34 12.71 6.65 5.15
CA ARG A 34 11.94 6.53 6.39
C ARG A 34 10.88 7.64 6.52
N SER A 35 9.61 7.26 6.64
CA SER A 35 8.45 8.17 6.69
C SER A 35 7.58 8.02 7.95
N TRP A 36 8.15 7.61 9.09
CA TRP A 36 7.35 7.39 10.31
C TRP A 36 6.51 8.60 10.76
N ARG A 37 7.03 9.83 10.59
CA ARG A 37 6.32 11.04 11.04
C ARG A 37 5.10 11.36 10.18
N ASP A 38 5.15 11.04 8.90
CA ASP A 38 4.11 11.39 7.94
C ASP A 38 3.13 10.22 7.77
N ASP A 39 3.64 8.99 7.62
CA ASP A 39 2.85 7.80 7.29
C ASP A 39 2.60 6.86 8.49
N GLY A 40 3.22 7.13 9.65
CA GLY A 40 3.12 6.26 10.83
C GLY A 40 1.69 6.04 11.33
N ILE A 41 0.82 7.07 11.26
CA ILE A 41 -0.60 6.93 11.64
C ILE A 41 -1.32 5.97 10.68
N PHE A 42 -1.05 6.05 9.38
CA PHE A 42 -1.63 5.14 8.39
C PHE A 42 -1.20 3.70 8.67
N PHE A 43 0.07 3.49 9.01
CA PHE A 43 0.59 2.18 9.41
C PHE A 43 -0.12 1.61 10.64
N ILE A 44 -0.30 2.43 11.69
CA ILE A 44 -0.97 2.01 12.93
C ILE A 44 -2.45 1.67 12.67
N ILE A 45 -3.15 2.48 11.88
CA ILE A 45 -4.56 2.19 11.53
C ILE A 45 -4.64 0.88 10.76
N PHE A 46 -3.76 0.66 9.78
CA PHE A 46 -3.76 -0.59 9.02
C PHE A 46 -3.44 -1.80 9.90
N LEU A 47 -2.43 -1.71 10.76
CA LEU A 47 -2.08 -2.74 11.74
C LEU A 47 -3.27 -3.07 12.65
N GLY A 48 -3.94 -2.04 13.17
CA GLY A 48 -5.15 -2.19 13.99
C GLY A 48 -6.28 -2.88 13.23
N ALA A 49 -6.50 -2.54 11.96
CA ALA A 49 -7.50 -3.18 11.11
C ALA A 49 -7.19 -4.68 10.87
N VAL A 50 -5.92 -5.04 10.65
CA VAL A 50 -5.48 -6.44 10.52
C VAL A 50 -5.69 -7.22 11.83
N ILE A 51 -5.32 -6.63 12.98
CA ILE A 51 -5.56 -7.24 14.29
C ILE A 51 -7.06 -7.43 14.54
N LEU A 52 -7.88 -6.44 14.20
CA LEU A 52 -9.33 -6.53 14.36
C LEU A 52 -9.93 -7.62 13.47
N PHE A 53 -9.43 -7.83 12.25
CA PHE A 53 -9.82 -8.96 11.41
C PHE A 53 -9.40 -10.33 11.98
N LEU A 54 -8.28 -10.39 12.69
CA LEU A 54 -7.87 -11.61 13.41
C LEU A 54 -8.81 -11.93 14.59
N LEU A 55 -9.16 -10.92 15.38
CA LEU A 55 -9.95 -11.08 16.61
C LEU A 55 -11.47 -11.12 16.37
N LYS A 56 -11.97 -10.26 15.48
CA LYS A 56 -13.41 -10.07 15.18
C LYS A 56 -13.64 -10.08 13.68
N GLU A 57 -13.43 -11.25 13.08
CA GLU A 57 -13.48 -11.45 11.63
C GLU A 57 -14.71 -10.85 10.94
N ASN A 58 -15.90 -11.00 11.54
CA ASN A 58 -17.17 -10.51 10.98
C ASN A 58 -17.20 -9.00 10.74
N VAL A 59 -16.54 -8.23 11.59
CA VAL A 59 -16.47 -6.76 11.49
C VAL A 59 -15.18 -6.33 10.80
N GLY A 60 -14.04 -6.93 11.19
CA GLY A 60 -12.73 -6.56 10.71
C GLY A 60 -12.57 -6.71 9.20
N LYS A 61 -13.26 -7.66 8.55
CA LYS A 61 -13.22 -7.82 7.09
C LYS A 61 -13.75 -6.61 6.33
N TYR A 62 -14.80 -5.96 6.84
CA TYR A 62 -15.36 -4.77 6.21
C TYR A 62 -14.51 -3.53 6.47
N ILE A 63 -13.94 -3.43 7.68
CA ILE A 63 -13.00 -2.35 8.02
C ILE A 63 -11.76 -2.42 7.13
N LEU A 64 -11.21 -3.63 6.89
CA LEU A 64 -10.10 -3.82 5.96
C LEU A 64 -10.46 -3.39 4.54
N ILE A 65 -11.64 -3.76 4.04
CA ILE A 65 -12.09 -3.34 2.69
C ILE A 65 -12.16 -1.81 2.62
N ILE A 66 -12.80 -1.15 3.58
CA ILE A 66 -12.93 0.32 3.59
C ILE A 66 -11.54 0.97 3.62
N TRP A 67 -10.68 0.52 4.53
CA TRP A 67 -9.33 1.08 4.67
C TRP A 67 -8.50 0.89 3.39
N GLN A 68 -8.49 -0.31 2.82
CA GLN A 68 -7.75 -0.62 1.59
C GLN A 68 -8.29 0.13 0.39
N SER A 69 -9.60 0.32 0.28
CA SER A 69 -10.21 1.14 -0.78
C SER A 69 -9.80 2.61 -0.67
N LEU A 70 -9.81 3.18 0.55
CA LEU A 70 -9.34 4.55 0.77
C LEU A 70 -7.85 4.68 0.47
N TRP A 71 -7.05 3.73 0.94
CA TRP A 71 -5.61 3.74 0.71
C TRP A 71 -5.25 3.60 -0.76
N LEU A 72 -5.94 2.73 -1.51
CA LEU A 72 -5.78 2.60 -2.95
C LEU A 72 -6.03 3.92 -3.67
N LEU A 73 -7.11 4.62 -3.29
CA LEU A 73 -7.45 5.92 -3.86
C LEU A 73 -6.38 6.97 -3.56
N THR A 74 -5.94 7.06 -2.30
CA THR A 74 -4.88 7.99 -1.90
C THR A 74 -3.58 7.69 -2.64
N GLN A 75 -3.19 6.41 -2.73
CA GLN A 75 -2.00 5.97 -3.46
C GLN A 75 -2.05 6.42 -4.92
N PHE A 76 -3.19 6.16 -5.59
CA PHE A 76 -3.41 6.54 -6.98
C PHE A 76 -3.30 8.06 -7.21
N ILE A 77 -3.92 8.85 -6.34
CA ILE A 77 -3.88 10.32 -6.44
C ILE A 77 -2.45 10.84 -6.16
N SER A 78 -1.74 10.23 -5.21
CA SER A 78 -0.39 10.66 -4.82
C SER A 78 0.69 10.29 -5.83
N HIS A 79 0.48 9.26 -6.65
CA HIS A 79 1.52 8.72 -7.53
C HIS A 79 1.10 8.66 -9.00
N GLU A 80 0.19 7.77 -9.38
CA GLU A 80 -0.17 7.50 -10.77
C GLU A 80 -0.89 8.68 -11.44
N TRP A 81 -1.63 9.49 -10.68
CA TRP A 81 -2.32 10.66 -11.22
C TRP A 81 -1.36 11.65 -11.88
N TYR A 82 -0.21 11.93 -11.26
CA TYR A 82 0.83 12.81 -11.81
C TYR A 82 1.46 12.22 -13.08
N THR A 83 1.51 10.89 -13.20
CA THR A 83 1.97 10.21 -14.42
C THR A 83 0.96 10.32 -15.57
N ILE A 84 -0.33 10.47 -15.29
CA ILE A 84 -1.36 10.59 -16.33
C ILE A 84 -1.51 12.05 -16.76
N VAL A 85 -1.72 12.94 -15.81
CA VAL A 85 -2.07 14.35 -16.05
C VAL A 85 -0.83 15.22 -16.30
N GLY A 86 0.36 14.76 -15.87
CA GLY A 86 1.58 15.56 -15.88
C GLY A 86 1.76 16.41 -14.62
N GLY A 87 2.88 17.14 -14.55
CA GLY A 87 3.30 17.89 -13.36
C GLY A 87 4.15 17.04 -12.39
N GLY A 88 4.27 17.53 -11.15
CA GLY A 88 5.01 16.84 -10.09
C GLY A 88 6.53 17.06 -10.13
N GLU A 89 7.02 18.20 -10.64
CA GLU A 89 8.46 18.52 -10.66
C GLU A 89 9.12 18.45 -9.27
N GLU A 90 8.40 18.87 -8.23
CA GLU A 90 8.86 18.73 -6.84
C GLU A 90 8.96 17.27 -6.42
N LYS A 91 8.02 16.41 -6.87
CA LYS A 91 8.07 14.96 -6.62
C LYS A 91 9.20 14.29 -7.40
N ILE A 92 9.52 14.73 -8.62
CA ILE A 92 10.66 14.22 -9.38
C ILE A 92 11.94 14.43 -8.58
N ARG A 93 12.15 15.64 -8.04
CA ARG A 93 13.29 15.99 -7.18
C ARG A 93 13.28 15.22 -5.86
N PHE A 94 12.13 15.14 -5.20
CA PHE A 94 12.00 14.41 -3.93
C PHE A 94 12.37 12.92 -4.07
N PHE A 95 11.95 12.30 -5.18
CA PHE A 95 12.20 10.88 -5.48
C PHE A 95 13.40 10.68 -6.43
N GLU A 96 14.33 11.62 -6.55
CA GLU A 96 15.45 11.49 -7.51
C GLU A 96 16.39 10.32 -7.14
N GLY A 97 16.63 10.11 -5.85
CA GLY A 97 17.47 9.04 -5.34
C GLY A 97 16.77 7.68 -5.17
N SER A 98 15.48 7.57 -5.50
CA SER A 98 14.74 6.31 -5.33
C SER A 98 14.91 5.38 -6.52
N ILE A 99 14.84 4.07 -6.29
CA ILE A 99 14.97 3.07 -7.35
C ILE A 99 13.73 3.11 -8.24
N LYS A 100 13.89 3.41 -9.53
CA LYS A 100 12.81 3.46 -10.53
C LYS A 100 13.01 2.39 -11.61
N PHE A 101 11.91 1.88 -12.14
CA PHE A 101 11.96 1.04 -13.36
C PHE A 101 12.22 1.88 -14.61
N ILE A 102 11.67 3.10 -14.65
CA ILE A 102 11.78 4.02 -15.78
C ILE A 102 12.13 5.40 -15.22
N ASN A 103 13.22 5.98 -15.72
CA ASN A 103 13.62 7.34 -15.41
C ASN A 103 13.02 8.31 -16.43
N SER A 104 12.51 9.44 -15.96
CA SER A 104 11.97 10.51 -16.79
C SER A 104 12.14 11.84 -16.07
N ASP A 105 12.73 12.81 -16.76
CA ASP A 105 12.91 14.17 -16.25
C ASP A 105 11.72 15.08 -16.62
N LEU A 106 10.89 14.63 -17.56
CA LEU A 106 9.74 15.37 -18.07
C LEU A 106 8.45 15.09 -17.31
N ARG A 107 8.36 13.93 -16.67
CA ARG A 107 7.15 13.49 -15.98
C ARG A 107 7.47 12.62 -14.78
N TYR A 108 6.75 12.85 -13.69
CA TYR A 108 6.82 11.97 -12.52
C TYR A 108 6.35 10.55 -12.86
N ILE A 109 7.25 9.58 -12.66
CA ILE A 109 6.97 8.15 -12.69
C ILE A 109 7.21 7.62 -11.27
N PRO A 110 6.25 6.89 -10.68
CA PRO A 110 6.40 6.30 -9.36
C PRO A 110 7.60 5.35 -9.31
N ASP A 111 8.25 5.31 -8.16
CA ASP A 111 9.38 4.41 -7.94
C ASP A 111 8.93 2.96 -7.69
N VAL A 112 9.89 2.05 -7.63
CA VAL A 112 9.63 0.61 -7.45
C VAL A 112 8.82 0.35 -6.18
N TYR A 113 9.11 1.08 -5.10
CA TYR A 113 8.42 0.87 -3.83
C TYR A 113 6.93 1.16 -3.94
N HIS A 114 6.56 2.32 -4.49
CA HIS A 114 5.16 2.74 -4.61
C HIS A 114 4.40 1.88 -5.62
N ILE A 115 5.04 1.45 -6.72
CA ILE A 115 4.42 0.52 -7.69
C ILE A 115 4.09 -0.82 -7.03
N VAL A 116 5.05 -1.41 -6.31
CA VAL A 116 4.82 -2.69 -5.61
C VAL A 116 3.76 -2.52 -4.52
N LEU A 117 3.80 -1.41 -3.78
CA LEU A 117 2.82 -1.09 -2.75
C LEU A 117 1.41 -1.01 -3.36
N HIS A 118 1.23 -0.35 -4.50
CA HIS A 118 -0.05 -0.27 -5.21
C HIS A 118 -0.59 -1.66 -5.59
N ILE A 119 0.27 -2.53 -6.14
CA ILE A 119 -0.09 -3.92 -6.48
C ILE A 119 -0.51 -4.70 -5.24
N LEU A 120 0.25 -4.59 -4.15
CA LEU A 120 -0.07 -5.29 -2.90
C LEU A 120 -1.39 -4.82 -2.28
N ILE A 121 -1.70 -3.52 -2.35
CA ILE A 121 -3.00 -2.98 -1.93
C ILE A 121 -4.13 -3.61 -2.76
N LEU A 122 -4.00 -3.65 -4.08
CA LEU A 122 -4.99 -4.27 -4.97
C LEU A 122 -5.19 -5.76 -4.66
N VAL A 123 -4.10 -6.51 -4.51
CA VAL A 123 -4.16 -7.95 -4.19
C VAL A 123 -4.83 -8.19 -2.84
N ALA A 124 -4.48 -7.40 -1.81
CA ALA A 124 -5.08 -7.51 -0.49
C ALA A 124 -6.58 -7.13 -0.51
N LEU A 125 -6.95 -6.07 -1.22
CA LEU A 125 -8.34 -5.62 -1.37
C LEU A 125 -9.20 -6.68 -2.06
N ILE A 126 -8.77 -7.15 -3.24
CA ILE A 126 -9.50 -8.18 -4.01
C ILE A 126 -9.62 -9.46 -3.18
N SER A 127 -8.54 -9.86 -2.50
CA SER A 127 -8.56 -11.02 -1.60
C SER A 127 -9.59 -10.88 -0.49
N THR A 128 -9.65 -9.70 0.14
CA THR A 128 -10.57 -9.41 1.25
C THR A 128 -12.02 -9.32 0.78
N ILE A 129 -12.29 -8.77 -0.40
CA ILE A 129 -13.63 -8.74 -1.02
C ILE A 129 -14.10 -10.17 -1.34
N ILE A 130 -13.27 -10.96 -2.04
CA ILE A 130 -13.61 -12.35 -2.40
C ILE A 130 -13.85 -13.19 -1.14
N TYR A 131 -13.05 -12.98 -0.09
CA TYR A 131 -13.24 -13.62 1.19
C TYR A 131 -14.60 -13.26 1.82
N SER A 132 -14.90 -11.97 1.88
CA SER A 132 -16.13 -11.45 2.51
C SER A 132 -17.40 -11.91 1.80
N MET A 133 -17.40 -11.95 0.47
CA MET A 133 -18.51 -12.47 -0.33
C MET A 133 -18.77 -13.96 -0.07
N LYS A 134 -17.72 -14.77 0.04
CA LYS A 134 -17.86 -16.21 0.33
C LYS A 134 -18.27 -16.47 1.76
N SER A 135 -17.77 -15.70 2.72
CA SER A 135 -18.17 -15.80 4.13
C SER A 135 -19.67 -15.55 4.34
N LYS A 136 -20.28 -14.60 3.62
CA LYS A 136 -21.73 -14.35 3.67
C LYS A 136 -22.58 -15.52 3.15
N ARG A 137 -22.04 -16.36 2.26
CA ARG A 137 -22.80 -17.44 1.61
C ARG A 137 -23.02 -18.67 2.52
N TYR A 138 -22.30 -18.73 3.65
CA TYR A 138 -22.33 -19.85 4.60
C TYR A 138 -22.70 -19.41 6.03
N SER A 139 -23.21 -18.19 6.20
CA SER A 139 -23.77 -17.65 7.44
C SER A 139 -25.26 -17.44 7.29
#